data_AF-A0A655W4N4-F1
#
_entry.id   AF-A0A655W4N4-F1
#
_cell.length_a   1.000
_cell.length_b   1.000
_cell.length_c   1.000
_cell.angle_alpha   90.00
_cell.angle_beta   90.00
_cell.angle_gamma   90.00
#
_symmetry.space_group_name_H-M   'P 1'
#
loop_
_entity.id
_entity.type
_entity.pdbx_description
1 polymer ?
#
loop_
_entity_poly.entity_id
_entity_poly.type
_entity_poly.pdbx_seq_one_letter_code
_entity_poly.pdbx_strand_id
1 'polypeptide(L)'
;MLLEIDEVALAEFDRRERGYQRIALTADRIHTHEHFDPEKPIWIYVTDQHQPPCSQSPIVQTYVDTVLSGCLEFSEAFARQFVEQTLGWQHPLDNDRHAPKYGNLAGVKPEQHGLIDQLIAAVR
;
A
#
# COMPACT_ATOMS: atom_id res chain seq x y z
N MET A 1 5.12 -4.05 -8.10
CA MET A 1 4.97 -2.78 -8.80
C MET A 1 6.28 -2.03 -8.67
N LEU A 2 6.86 -1.61 -9.80
CA LEU A 2 7.97 -0.67 -9.82
C LEU A 2 7.42 0.69 -10.25
N LEU A 3 7.85 1.76 -9.60
CA LEU A 3 7.45 3.12 -9.95
C LEU A 3 8.69 3.89 -10.38
N GLU A 4 8.72 4.30 -11.65
CA GLU A 4 9.77 5.19 -12.15
C GLU A 4 9.46 6.63 -11.73
N ILE A 5 10.44 7.28 -11.09
CA ILE A 5 10.32 8.63 -10.54
C ILE A 5 11.59 9.42 -10.81
N ASP A 6 11.48 10.75 -10.78
CA ASP A 6 12.64 11.65 -10.83
C ASP A 6 13.23 11.91 -9.42
N GLU A 7 14.35 12.64 -9.37
CA GLU A 7 15.04 12.97 -8.12
C GLU A 7 14.21 13.86 -7.19
N VAL A 8 13.34 14.72 -7.74
CA VAL A 8 12.49 15.61 -6.96
C VAL A 8 11.42 14.80 -6.23
N ALA A 9 10.74 13.90 -6.96
CA ALA A 9 9.80 12.97 -6.38
C ALA A 9 10.46 12.06 -5.35
N LEU A 10 11.67 11.55 -5.61
CA LEU A 10 12.41 10.73 -4.65
C LEU A 10 12.66 11.47 -3.32
N ALA A 11 12.99 12.77 -3.37
CA ALA A 11 13.15 13.59 -2.18
C ALA A 11 11.82 13.84 -1.42
N GLU A 12 10.69 13.88 -2.13
CA GLU A 12 9.35 13.94 -1.51
C GLU A 12 8.99 12.62 -0.81
N PHE A 13 9.34 11.47 -1.42
CA PHE A 13 9.22 10.16 -0.76
C PHE A 13 10.07 10.10 0.51
N ASP A 14 11.33 10.56 0.48
CA ASP A 14 12.18 10.61 1.68
C ASP A 14 11.54 11.41 2.82
N ARG A 15 10.86 12.51 2.49
CA ARG A 15 10.18 13.34 3.48
C ARG A 15 8.95 12.66 4.06
N ARG A 16 8.17 11.99 3.21
CA ARG A 16 6.92 11.31 3.58
C ARG A 16 7.19 10.05 4.40
N GLU A 17 8.18 9.27 4.01
CA GLU A 17 8.56 8.01 4.64
C GLU A 17 9.53 8.20 5.83
N ARG A 18 9.46 9.36 6.50
CA ARG A 18 10.30 9.66 7.66
C ARG A 18 10.08 8.62 8.76
N GLY A 19 11.15 7.96 9.17
CA GLY A 19 11.12 6.86 10.15
C GLY A 19 11.30 5.48 9.51
N TYR A 20 11.22 5.38 8.19
CA TYR A 20 11.64 4.21 7.43
C TYR A 20 13.10 4.33 7.01
N GLN A 21 13.73 3.19 6.75
CA GLN A 21 15.06 3.08 6.17
C GLN A 21 14.94 2.91 4.65
N ARG A 22 15.56 3.81 3.89
CA ARG A 22 15.69 3.66 2.44
C ARG A 22 16.84 2.73 2.11
N ILE A 23 16.56 1.63 1.42
CA ILE A 23 17.53 0.60 1.08
C ILE A 23 17.60 0.45 -0.45
N ALA A 24 18.84 0.38 -0.97
CA ALA A 24 19.08 0.07 -2.38
C ALA A 24 18.85 -1.43 -2.62
N LEU A 25 18.13 -1.76 -3.67
CA LEU A 25 18.02 -3.12 -4.19
C LEU A 25 18.82 -3.26 -5.48
N THR A 26 19.40 -4.44 -5.65
CA THR A 26 19.97 -4.89 -6.92
C THR A 26 18.89 -5.55 -7.77
N ALA A 27 19.00 -5.43 -9.09
CA ALA A 27 17.98 -5.91 -10.02
C ALA A 27 17.70 -7.42 -9.93
N ASP A 28 18.68 -8.23 -9.54
CA ASP A 28 18.56 -9.68 -9.35
C ASP A 28 17.64 -10.06 -8.17
N ARG A 29 17.31 -9.12 -7.28
CA ARG A 29 16.38 -9.33 -6.16
C ARG A 29 14.93 -9.04 -6.52
N ILE A 30 14.65 -8.69 -7.77
CA ILE A 30 13.33 -8.24 -8.22
C ILE A 30 12.74 -9.26 -9.18
N HIS A 31 11.58 -9.80 -8.80
CA HIS A 31 10.80 -10.68 -9.66
C HIS A 31 9.58 -9.92 -10.15
N THR A 32 9.52 -9.62 -11.45
CA THR A 32 8.41 -8.90 -12.07
C THR A 32 8.21 -9.35 -13.52
N HIS A 33 6.98 -9.20 -14.02
CA HIS A 33 6.66 -9.38 -15.44
C HIS A 33 6.86 -8.10 -16.26
N GLU A 34 7.05 -6.96 -15.58
CA GLU A 34 7.27 -5.66 -16.21
C GLU A 34 8.74 -5.49 -16.60
N HIS A 35 8.99 -4.84 -17.74
CA HIS A 35 10.36 -4.51 -18.14
C HIS A 35 10.83 -3.26 -17.37
N PHE A 36 12.06 -3.31 -16.86
CA PHE A 36 12.73 -2.18 -16.23
C PHE A 36 14.23 -2.21 -16.58
N ASP A 37 14.88 -1.05 -16.46
CA ASP A 37 16.32 -0.92 -16.68
C ASP A 37 17.08 -1.39 -15.41
N PRO A 38 17.84 -2.51 -15.48
CA PRO A 38 18.54 -3.05 -14.31
C PRO A 38 19.71 -2.17 -13.85
N GLU A 39 20.18 -1.22 -14.67
CA GLU A 39 21.28 -0.31 -14.34
C GLU A 39 20.80 0.92 -13.54
N LYS A 40 19.48 1.18 -13.51
CA LYS A 40 18.91 2.26 -12.70
C LYS A 40 18.89 1.87 -11.21
N PRO A 41 19.13 2.81 -10.29
CA PRO A 41 19.02 2.53 -8.87
C PRO A 41 17.57 2.24 -8.47
N ILE A 42 17.38 1.21 -7.65
CA ILE A 42 16.06 0.79 -7.17
C ILE A 42 16.03 0.91 -5.66
N TRP A 43 14.99 1.54 -5.13
CA TRP A 43 14.88 1.87 -3.72
C TRP A 43 13.60 1.27 -3.12
N ILE A 44 13.71 0.80 -1.89
CA ILE A 44 12.57 0.45 -1.03
C ILE A 44 12.68 1.16 0.32
N TYR A 45 11.55 1.38 0.97
CA TYR A 45 11.48 1.90 2.34
C TYR A 45 11.00 0.78 3.26
N VAL A 46 11.79 0.45 4.27
CA VAL A 46 11.47 -0.62 5.22
C VAL A 46 11.55 -0.12 6.66
N THR A 47 10.84 -0.79 7.57
CA THR A 47 10.94 -0.52 9.00
C THR A 47 10.85 -1.83 9.78
N ASP A 48 11.74 -2.00 10.75
CA ASP A 48 11.67 -3.09 11.74
C ASP A 48 10.81 -2.69 12.96
N GLN A 49 10.37 -1.42 13.02
CA GLN A 49 9.60 -0.86 14.13
C GLN A 49 8.10 -0.91 13.87
N HIS A 50 7.59 -2.03 13.38
CA HIS A 50 6.15 -2.19 13.21
C HIS A 50 5.50 -2.66 14.52
N GLN A 51 4.42 -1.98 14.94
CA GLN A 51 3.54 -2.48 15.99
C GLN A 51 2.28 -3.04 15.34
N PRO A 52 1.82 -4.24 15.74
CA PRO A 52 0.58 -4.79 15.21
C PRO A 52 -0.59 -3.87 15.58
N PRO A 53 -1.59 -3.67 14.69
CA PRO A 53 -2.74 -2.86 15.01
C PRO A 53 -3.51 -3.43 16.21
N CYS A 54 -4.09 -2.55 17.01
CA CYS A 54 -4.81 -2.90 18.23
C CYS A 54 -6.05 -2.01 18.41
N SER A 55 -6.87 -2.26 19.43
CA SER A 55 -8.10 -1.47 19.64
C SER A 55 -7.85 0.03 19.85
N GLN A 56 -6.66 0.42 20.31
CA GLN A 56 -6.28 1.83 20.49
C GLN A 56 -5.74 2.47 19.19
N SER A 57 -5.27 1.65 18.26
CA SER A 57 -4.73 2.06 16.97
C SER A 57 -5.13 1.02 15.90
N PRO A 58 -6.41 0.97 15.50
CA PRO A 58 -6.90 0.03 14.50
C PRO A 58 -6.39 0.42 13.10
N ILE A 59 -6.47 -0.52 12.17
CA ILE A 59 -6.41 -0.18 10.74
C ILE A 59 -7.65 0.68 10.43
N VAL A 60 -7.52 1.74 9.65
CA VAL A 60 -8.67 2.57 9.25
C VAL A 60 -9.11 2.24 7.83
N GLN A 61 -10.42 2.15 7.60
CA GLN A 61 -10.98 1.71 6.33
C GLN A 61 -10.58 2.64 5.18
N THR A 62 -10.51 3.94 5.40
CA THR A 62 -10.11 4.90 4.36
C THR A 62 -8.65 4.74 3.90
N TYR A 63 -7.77 4.21 4.76
CA TYR A 63 -6.42 3.80 4.36
C TYR A 63 -6.46 2.56 3.46
N VAL A 64 -7.23 1.55 3.87
CA VAL A 64 -7.44 0.33 3.08
C VAL A 64 -8.04 0.67 1.72
N ASP A 65 -9.04 1.57 1.69
CA ASP A 65 -9.69 2.03 0.46
C ASP A 65 -8.67 2.68 -0.47
N THR A 66 -7.79 3.55 0.05
CA THR A 66 -6.76 4.22 -0.76
C THR A 66 -5.78 3.22 -1.37
N VAL A 67 -5.29 2.25 -0.58
CA VAL A 67 -4.35 1.23 -1.06
C VAL A 67 -4.99 0.32 -2.10
N LEU A 68 -6.21 -0.15 -1.83
CA LEU A 68 -6.90 -1.07 -2.74
C LEU A 68 -7.43 -0.38 -3.99
N SER A 69 -7.84 0.89 -3.92
CA SER A 69 -8.14 1.68 -5.12
C SER A 69 -6.93 1.76 -6.05
N GLY A 70 -5.72 2.00 -5.51
CA GLY A 70 -4.49 1.94 -6.30
C GLY A 70 -4.22 0.56 -6.90
N CYS A 71 -4.48 -0.52 -6.15
CA CYS A 71 -4.35 -1.88 -6.69
C CYS A 71 -5.36 -2.17 -7.82
N LEU A 72 -6.60 -1.67 -7.68
CA LEU A 72 -7.67 -1.83 -8.65
C LEU A 72 -7.42 -1.05 -9.95
N GLU A 73 -6.61 0.01 -9.92
CA GLU A 73 -6.14 0.68 -11.15
C GLU A 73 -5.29 -0.24 -12.04
N PHE A 74 -4.60 -1.22 -11.44
CA PHE A 74 -3.88 -2.25 -12.19
C PHE A 74 -4.82 -3.39 -12.63
N SER A 75 -5.47 -4.06 -11.67
CA SER A 75 -6.51 -5.06 -11.93
C SER A 75 -7.18 -5.53 -10.64
N GLU A 76 -8.38 -6.12 -10.76
CA GLU A 76 -9.01 -6.84 -9.65
C GLU A 76 -8.18 -8.03 -9.18
N ALA A 77 -7.54 -8.77 -10.11
CA ALA A 77 -6.70 -9.91 -9.77
C ALA A 77 -5.50 -9.49 -8.90
N PHE A 78 -4.90 -8.34 -9.19
CA PHE A 78 -3.82 -7.79 -8.38
C PHE A 78 -4.31 -7.36 -6.99
N ALA A 79 -5.46 -6.68 -6.90
CA ALA A 79 -6.05 -6.31 -5.62
C ALA A 79 -6.38 -7.54 -4.75
N ARG A 80 -6.88 -8.62 -5.37
CA ARG A 80 -7.12 -9.91 -4.72
C ARG A 80 -5.84 -10.54 -4.20
N GLN A 81 -4.81 -10.64 -5.04
CA GLN A 81 -3.51 -11.16 -4.63
C GLN A 81 -2.91 -10.32 -3.49
N PHE A 82 -3.06 -8.99 -3.55
CA PHE A 82 -2.57 -8.09 -2.52
C PHE A 82 -3.21 -8.40 -1.16
N VAL A 83 -4.54 -8.52 -1.09
CA VAL A 83 -5.20 -8.85 0.18
C VAL A 83 -4.83 -10.26 0.66
N GLU A 84 -4.72 -11.25 -0.22
CA GLU A 84 -4.37 -12.63 0.13
C GLU A 84 -2.93 -12.77 0.65
N GLN A 85 -2.00 -11.97 0.15
CA GLN A 85 -0.58 -12.01 0.53
C GLN A 85 -0.24 -11.04 1.68
N THR A 86 -1.15 -10.13 2.03
CA THR A 86 -0.97 -9.21 3.15
C THR A 86 -1.43 -9.89 4.44
N LEU A 87 -0.56 -9.90 5.45
CA LEU A 87 -0.88 -10.42 6.77
C LEU A 87 -1.46 -9.33 7.67
N GLY A 88 -2.23 -9.74 8.68
CA GLY A 88 -2.70 -8.83 9.73
C GLY A 88 -4.17 -8.40 9.62
N TRP A 89 -4.93 -8.95 8.66
CA TRP A 89 -6.36 -8.64 8.51
C TRP A 89 -7.21 -9.05 9.72
N GLN A 90 -6.74 -9.96 10.57
CA GLN A 90 -7.39 -10.32 11.83
C GLN A 90 -7.37 -9.20 12.88
N HIS A 91 -6.52 -8.17 12.70
CA HIS A 91 -6.45 -7.05 13.63
C HIS A 91 -7.66 -6.10 13.48
N PRO A 92 -7.94 -5.28 14.52
CA PRO A 92 -9.07 -4.34 14.50
C PRO A 92 -9.04 -3.41 13.28
N LEU A 93 -10.20 -3.25 12.65
CA LEU A 93 -10.45 -2.34 11.52
C LEU A 93 -11.59 -1.40 11.89
N ASP A 94 -11.38 -0.11 11.71
CA ASP A 94 -12.33 0.95 12.00
C ASP A 94 -12.89 1.51 10.69
N ASN A 95 -14.21 1.44 10.51
CA ASN A 95 -14.86 1.99 9.35
C ASN A 95 -15.09 3.50 9.53
N ASP A 96 -14.07 4.27 9.15
CA ASP A 96 -14.02 5.72 9.29
C ASP A 96 -14.52 6.49 8.05
N ARG A 97 -15.18 5.83 7.08
CA ARG A 97 -15.63 6.47 5.83
C ARG A 97 -16.51 7.71 6.03
N HIS A 98 -17.30 7.75 7.12
CA HIS A 98 -18.15 8.90 7.46
C HIS A 98 -17.40 10.06 8.14
N ALA A 99 -16.24 9.78 8.75
CA ALA A 99 -15.40 10.77 9.42
C ALA A 99 -13.92 10.37 9.24
N PRO A 100 -13.35 10.57 8.04
CA PRO A 100 -12.04 10.01 7.70
C PRO A 100 -10.93 10.50 8.61
N LYS A 101 -10.14 9.55 9.11
CA LYS A 101 -8.94 9.78 9.93
C LYS A 101 -7.68 9.77 9.06
N TYR A 102 -7.71 9.06 7.94
CA TYR A 102 -6.60 9.04 6.99
C TYR A 102 -6.60 10.28 6.09
N GLY A 103 -5.61 11.15 6.26
CA GLY A 103 -5.54 12.45 5.57
C GLY A 103 -5.14 12.39 4.08
N ASN A 104 -4.59 11.27 3.62
CA ASN A 104 -4.07 11.10 2.25
C ASN A 104 -5.01 10.25 1.37
N LEU A 105 -6.32 10.49 1.48
CA LEU A 105 -7.32 9.89 0.59
C LEU A 105 -7.04 10.29 -0.87
N ALA A 106 -6.68 9.33 -1.70
CA ALA A 106 -6.37 9.56 -3.12
C ALA A 106 -7.06 8.52 -3.99
N GLY A 107 -7.68 8.98 -5.09
CA GLY A 107 -8.17 8.10 -6.16
C GLY A 107 -9.38 7.19 -5.83
N VAL A 108 -9.89 7.19 -4.60
CA VAL A 108 -11.00 6.30 -4.20
C VAL A 108 -12.32 6.75 -4.83
N LYS A 109 -12.86 5.92 -5.73
CA LYS A 109 -14.19 6.13 -6.32
C LYS A 109 -15.25 5.43 -5.46
N PRO A 110 -16.42 6.05 -5.18
CA PRO A 110 -17.47 5.44 -4.37
C PRO A 110 -17.95 4.07 -4.87
N GLU A 111 -17.92 3.84 -6.19
CA GLU A 111 -18.23 2.56 -6.82
C GLU A 111 -17.28 1.42 -6.43
N GLN A 112 -16.05 1.72 -6.02
CA GLN A 112 -15.06 0.71 -5.62
C GLN A 112 -15.31 0.17 -4.21
N HIS A 113 -16.02 0.89 -3.34
CA HIS A 113 -16.22 0.49 -1.93
C HIS A 113 -16.82 -0.90 -1.80
N GLY A 114 -17.82 -1.24 -2.63
CA GLY A 114 -18.46 -2.56 -2.57
C GLY A 114 -17.51 -3.70 -2.91
N LEU A 115 -16.61 -3.51 -3.88
CA LEU A 115 -15.60 -4.50 -4.24
C LEU A 115 -14.51 -4.59 -3.17
N ILE A 116 -14.07 -3.45 -2.63
CA ILE A 116 -13.10 -3.40 -1.53
C ILE A 116 -13.62 -4.16 -0.30
N ASP A 117 -14.89 -3.94 0.08
CA ASP A 117 -15.51 -4.63 1.20
C ASP A 117 -15.57 -6.15 0.98
N GLN A 118 -15.85 -6.60 -0.25
CA GLN A 118 -15.82 -8.02 -0.61
C GLN A 118 -14.42 -8.63 -0.53
N LEU A 119 -13.40 -7.93 -1.04
CA LEU A 119 -12.01 -8.38 -0.99
C LEU A 119 -11.52 -8.54 0.46
N ILE A 120 -11.83 -7.56 1.31
CA ILE A 120 -11.46 -7.59 2.72
C ILE A 120 -12.23 -8.67 3.48
N ALA A 121 -13.53 -8.84 3.23
CA ALA A 121 -14.32 -9.89 3.88
C ALA A 121 -13.82 -11.31 3.55
N ALA A 122 -13.18 -11.52 2.40
CA ALA A 122 -12.66 -12.82 1.98
C ALA A 122 -11.39 -13.27 2.73
N VAL A 123 -10.67 -12.36 3.38
CA VAL A 123 -9.37 -12.62 4.04
C VAL A 123 -9.37 -12.36 5.55
N ARG A 124 -10.55 -12.11 6.12
CA ARG A 124 -10.74 -11.83 7.56
C ARG A 124 -11.29 -13.02 8.34
#